data_AF-A0A3D8P3N6-F1
#
_entry.id   AF-A0A3D8P3N6-F1
#
_cell.length_a   1.000
_cell.length_b   1.000
_cell.length_c   1.000
_cell.angle_alpha   90.00
_cell.angle_beta   90.00
_cell.angle_gamma   90.00
#
_symmetry.space_group_name_H-M   'P 1'
#
loop_
_entity.id
_entity.type
_entity.pdbx_description
1 polymer ?
#
loop_
_entity_poly.entity_id
_entity_poly.type
_entity_poly.pdbx_seq_one_letter_code
_entity_poly.pdbx_strand_id
1 'polypeptide(L)'
;MRALRILVNLCLTAILGLFLVVPGSFASLPVKELLSSQALSQAPEREAVQSAIKKGKPLDFLVRHRADLGRKGLAEVNSPEDLVPGEPLKVFLPDEALVQALSGNKSLIPVIERCHYYWEVPVSTKAGVPVASFRVEKFQGEWQVVEIGGSFREKELKFLADPGQIETLLLNHGIRQADAYAHFTLPPLHTDFLVIASDGKEYLIPLIHGGVPEAWGLKSGELYPREKVAATVGPVLKEMQAQPGKETGAPSKITFTSQPIWPFLVGGAFLAAAGAFVFLARRAHVK
;
A
#
# COMPACT_ATOMS: atom_id res chain seq x y z
N MET A 1 -27.12 -3.69 61.09
CA MET A 1 -27.50 -3.23 59.73
C MET A 1 -26.81 -1.94 59.27
N ARG A 2 -26.61 -0.91 60.11
CA ARG A 2 -25.91 0.34 59.69
C ARG A 2 -24.44 0.14 59.29
N ALA A 3 -23.68 -0.67 60.04
CA ALA A 3 -22.26 -0.94 59.74
C ALA A 3 -22.05 -1.67 58.39
N LEU A 4 -22.95 -2.59 58.03
CA LEU A 4 -22.90 -3.32 56.75
C LEU A 4 -23.16 -2.38 55.55
N ARG A 5 -24.06 -1.40 55.70
CA ARG A 5 -24.33 -0.40 54.65
C ARG A 5 -23.14 0.55 54.42
N ILE A 6 -22.42 0.89 55.48
CA ILE A 6 -21.21 1.73 55.39
C ILE A 6 -20.09 0.97 54.67
N LEU A 7 -19.88 -0.31 55.00
CA LEU A 7 -18.87 -1.16 54.36
C LEU A 7 -19.15 -1.39 52.86
N VAL A 8 -20.42 -1.63 52.50
CA VAL A 8 -20.83 -1.83 51.10
C VAL A 8 -20.64 -0.55 50.28
N ASN A 9 -20.96 0.63 50.82
CA ASN A 9 -20.74 1.91 50.13
C ASN A 9 -19.25 2.27 49.97
N LEU A 10 -18.39 1.90 50.94
CA LEU A 10 -16.94 2.07 50.84
C LEU A 10 -16.31 1.13 49.80
N CYS A 11 -16.78 -0.12 49.69
CA CYS A 11 -16.35 -1.02 48.61
C CYS A 11 -16.83 -0.54 47.23
N LEU A 12 -18.06 -0.01 47.11
CA LEU A 12 -18.58 0.48 45.82
C LEU A 12 -17.80 1.71 45.31
N THR A 13 -17.37 2.60 46.21
CA THR A 13 -16.57 3.79 45.87
C THR A 13 -15.11 3.42 45.55
N ALA A 14 -14.53 2.44 46.23
CA ALA A 14 -13.20 1.90 45.89
C ALA A 14 -13.17 1.19 44.52
N ILE A 15 -14.26 0.50 44.15
CA ILE A 15 -14.40 -0.15 42.83
C ILE A 15 -14.64 0.89 41.73
N LEU A 16 -15.39 1.98 42.00
CA LEU A 16 -15.54 3.09 41.03
C LEU A 16 -14.24 3.87 40.82
N GLY A 17 -13.40 4.00 41.85
CA GLY A 17 -12.10 4.68 41.77
C GLY A 17 -11.04 3.90 40.96
N LEU A 18 -11.18 2.58 40.84
CA LEU A 18 -10.24 1.74 40.09
C LEU A 18 -10.46 1.75 38.57
N PHE A 19 -11.58 2.32 38.10
CA PHE A 19 -11.87 2.53 36.68
C PHE A 19 -11.50 3.92 36.16
N LEU A 20 -10.82 4.75 36.95
CA LEU A 20 -10.04 5.87 36.42
C LEU A 20 -8.75 5.32 35.78
N VAL A 21 -8.92 4.47 34.77
CA VAL A 21 -7.93 4.29 33.72
C VAL A 21 -7.87 5.64 33.04
N VAL A 22 -6.90 6.46 33.45
CA VAL A 22 -6.50 7.63 32.68
C VAL A 22 -6.33 7.12 31.25
N PRO A 23 -7.10 7.59 30.26
CA PRO A 23 -6.81 7.25 28.88
C PRO A 23 -5.38 7.72 28.67
N GLY A 24 -4.47 6.76 28.52
CA GLY A 24 -3.06 7.03 28.31
C GLY A 24 -2.99 7.95 27.12
N SER A 25 -2.77 9.25 27.37
CA SER A 25 -2.35 10.15 26.33
C SER A 25 -0.96 9.67 25.99
N PHE A 26 -0.87 8.84 24.94
CA PHE A 26 0.41 8.52 24.35
C PHE A 26 1.11 9.85 24.11
N ALA A 27 2.31 10.00 24.68
CA ALA A 27 3.06 11.22 24.51
C ALA A 27 3.33 11.39 23.02
N SER A 28 2.94 12.53 22.45
CA SER A 28 3.24 12.86 21.06
C SER A 28 4.75 12.72 20.83
N LEU A 29 5.15 11.98 19.80
CA LEU A 29 6.55 11.73 19.49
C LEU A 29 6.98 12.60 18.30
N PRO A 30 8.26 12.98 18.21
CA PRO A 30 8.83 13.48 16.97
C PRO A 30 8.52 12.50 15.83
N VAL A 31 8.08 13.03 14.68
CA VAL A 31 7.65 12.22 13.53
C VAL A 31 8.67 11.13 13.16
N LYS A 32 9.96 11.48 13.15
CA LYS A 32 11.05 10.53 12.85
C LYS A 32 11.07 9.32 13.78
N GLU A 33 10.89 9.56 15.07
CA GLU A 33 10.87 8.51 16.09
C GLU A 33 9.62 7.64 15.93
N LEU A 34 8.48 8.27 15.67
CA LEU A 34 7.22 7.58 15.42
C LEU A 34 7.29 6.66 14.20
N LEU A 35 7.81 7.14 13.07
CA LEU A 35 8.00 6.31 11.86
C LEU A 35 8.93 5.12 12.13
N SER A 36 9.97 5.32 12.94
CA SER A 36 10.93 4.27 13.30
C SER A 36 10.34 3.23 14.27
N SER A 37 9.32 3.58 15.04
CA SER A 37 8.68 2.66 15.99
C SER A 37 7.95 1.49 15.33
N GLN A 38 7.56 1.62 14.06
CA GLN A 38 6.90 0.56 13.28
C GLN A 38 7.89 -0.31 12.50
N ALA A 39 9.20 -0.09 12.66
CA ALA A 39 10.23 -0.88 11.98
C ALA A 39 10.22 -2.34 12.44
N LEU A 40 10.56 -3.27 11.54
CA LEU A 40 10.66 -4.69 11.86
C LEU A 40 11.70 -4.95 12.95
N SER A 41 12.75 -4.13 13.02
CA SER A 41 13.77 -4.22 14.07
C SER A 41 13.21 -4.12 15.50
N GLN A 42 12.05 -3.48 15.69
CA GLN A 42 11.35 -3.33 16.97
C GLN A 42 10.21 -4.34 17.18
N ALA A 43 9.90 -5.14 16.17
CA ALA A 43 8.75 -6.05 16.21
C ALA A 43 9.10 -7.39 16.90
N PRO A 44 8.17 -7.96 17.70
CA PRO A 44 8.40 -9.24 18.36
C PRO A 44 8.57 -10.41 17.36
N GLU A 45 7.99 -10.31 16.18
CA GLU A 45 8.08 -11.31 15.11
C GLU A 45 9.32 -11.20 14.22
N ARG A 46 10.25 -10.26 14.50
CA ARG A 46 11.42 -9.94 13.66
C ARG A 46 12.14 -11.18 13.11
N GLU A 47 12.49 -12.10 14.01
CA GLU A 47 13.28 -13.28 13.65
C GLU A 47 12.49 -14.24 12.76
N ALA A 48 11.19 -14.41 13.01
CA ALA A 48 10.33 -15.25 12.22
C ALA A 48 10.13 -14.69 10.80
N VAL A 49 9.93 -13.37 10.68
CA VAL A 49 9.83 -12.68 9.38
C VAL A 49 11.14 -12.80 8.61
N GLN A 50 12.29 -12.54 9.25
CA GLN A 50 13.60 -12.68 8.60
C GLN A 50 13.88 -14.12 8.15
N SER A 51 13.47 -15.12 8.94
CA SER A 51 13.56 -16.53 8.57
C SER A 51 12.68 -16.86 7.35
N ALA A 52 11.45 -16.35 7.33
CA ALA A 52 10.52 -16.50 6.21
C ALA A 52 11.09 -15.93 4.90
N ILE A 53 11.72 -14.76 4.95
CA ILE A 53 12.37 -14.13 3.79
C ILE A 53 13.51 -15.00 3.26
N LYS A 54 14.40 -15.48 4.16
CA LYS A 54 15.52 -16.35 3.77
C LYS A 54 15.04 -17.66 3.16
N LYS A 55 13.99 -18.27 3.72
CA LYS A 55 13.38 -19.52 3.23
C LYS A 55 12.68 -19.32 1.87
N GLY A 56 11.95 -18.21 1.72
CA GLY A 56 11.15 -17.90 0.53
C GLY A 56 11.98 -17.49 -0.70
N LYS A 57 13.21 -17.02 -0.49
CA LYS A 57 14.14 -16.59 -1.56
C LYS A 57 13.49 -15.64 -2.60
N PRO A 58 12.87 -14.53 -2.18
CA PRO A 58 12.11 -13.67 -3.08
C PRO A 58 12.97 -13.02 -4.17
N LEU A 59 14.25 -12.76 -3.90
CA LEU A 59 15.17 -12.18 -4.89
C LEU A 59 15.44 -13.15 -6.06
N ASP A 60 15.57 -14.45 -5.77
CA ASP A 60 15.74 -15.48 -6.82
C ASP A 60 14.52 -15.53 -7.75
N PHE A 61 13.32 -15.36 -7.19
CA PHE A 61 12.09 -15.31 -7.95
C PHE A 61 12.05 -14.08 -8.86
N LEU A 62 12.36 -12.89 -8.31
CA LEU A 62 12.38 -11.64 -9.08
C LEU A 62 13.31 -11.73 -10.30
N VAL A 63 14.49 -12.32 -10.14
CA VAL A 63 15.46 -12.48 -11.22
C VAL A 63 15.02 -13.51 -12.25
N ARG A 64 14.45 -14.64 -11.82
CA ARG A 64 13.92 -15.68 -12.72
C ARG A 64 12.74 -15.20 -13.55
N HIS A 65 11.86 -14.39 -12.97
CA HIS A 65 10.62 -13.93 -13.59
C HIS A 65 10.66 -12.47 -14.04
N ARG A 66 11.85 -11.86 -14.16
CA ARG A 66 12.01 -10.43 -14.47
C ARG A 66 11.27 -9.98 -15.74
N ALA A 67 11.19 -10.85 -16.75
CA ALA A 67 10.49 -10.58 -18.00
C ALA A 67 8.96 -10.60 -17.83
N ASP A 68 8.45 -11.51 -16.99
CA ASP A 68 7.01 -11.72 -16.79
C ASP A 68 6.38 -10.64 -15.88
N LEU A 69 7.18 -10.07 -14.98
CA LEU A 69 6.73 -9.08 -14.00
C LEU A 69 6.43 -7.69 -14.60
N GLY A 70 6.86 -7.43 -15.85
CA GLY A 70 6.62 -6.13 -16.50
C GLY A 70 7.25 -4.94 -15.77
N ARG A 71 8.37 -5.17 -15.07
CA ARG A 71 9.10 -4.17 -14.27
C ARG A 71 10.36 -3.74 -15.01
N LYS A 72 10.35 -2.52 -15.58
CA LYS A 72 11.52 -1.97 -16.31
C LYS A 72 12.80 -1.99 -15.49
N GLY A 73 12.71 -1.69 -14.19
CA GLY A 73 13.86 -1.70 -13.28
C GLY A 73 14.49 -3.10 -13.07
N LEU A 74 13.77 -4.18 -13.37
CA LEU A 74 14.30 -5.55 -13.29
C LEU A 74 14.94 -6.04 -14.60
N ALA A 75 14.78 -5.32 -15.72
CA ALA A 75 15.20 -5.81 -17.04
C ALA A 75 16.70 -6.14 -17.11
N GLU A 76 17.52 -5.30 -16.48
CA GLU A 76 18.99 -5.42 -16.47
C GLU A 76 19.53 -6.24 -15.28
N VAL A 77 18.66 -6.73 -14.40
CA VAL A 77 19.06 -7.47 -13.20
C VAL A 77 19.29 -8.93 -13.56
N ASN A 78 20.54 -9.39 -13.48
CA ASN A 78 20.92 -10.74 -13.90
C ASN A 78 21.14 -11.71 -12.73
N SER A 79 21.34 -11.20 -11.51
CA SER A 79 21.63 -12.01 -10.34
C SER A 79 20.90 -11.51 -9.09
N PRO A 80 20.47 -12.39 -8.17
CA PRO A 80 19.82 -11.99 -6.91
C PRO A 80 20.70 -11.06 -6.06
N GLU A 81 22.02 -11.21 -6.16
CA GLU A 81 23.01 -10.39 -5.46
C GLU A 81 23.01 -8.94 -5.92
N ASP A 82 22.43 -8.61 -7.08
CA ASP A 82 22.28 -7.23 -7.57
C ASP A 82 21.08 -6.51 -6.95
N LEU A 83 20.29 -7.24 -6.17
CA LEU A 83 19.13 -6.75 -5.44
C LEU A 83 19.45 -6.65 -3.95
N VAL A 84 18.88 -5.62 -3.34
CA VAL A 84 18.98 -5.34 -1.91
C VAL A 84 17.56 -5.21 -1.35
N PRO A 85 17.14 -6.08 -0.41
CA PRO A 85 15.90 -5.88 0.31
C PRO A 85 16.07 -4.70 1.27
N GLY A 86 15.10 -3.79 1.28
CA GLY A 86 15.03 -2.67 2.22
C GLY A 86 14.41 -3.06 3.56
N GLU A 87 14.21 -2.06 4.42
CA GLU A 87 13.53 -2.26 5.71
C GLU A 87 12.06 -2.64 5.48
N PRO A 88 11.57 -3.74 6.08
CA PRO A 88 10.16 -4.12 5.97
C PRO A 88 9.22 -3.10 6.62
N LEU A 89 8.11 -2.84 5.93
CA LEU A 89 7.08 -1.89 6.31
C LEU A 89 5.84 -2.65 6.78
N LYS A 90 5.30 -2.30 7.94
CA LYS A 90 4.07 -2.92 8.45
C LYS A 90 2.86 -2.33 7.73
N VAL A 91 2.07 -3.19 7.08
CA VAL A 91 0.88 -2.79 6.32
C VAL A 91 -0.34 -3.53 6.83
N PHE A 92 -1.35 -2.79 7.26
CA PHE A 92 -2.60 -3.33 7.77
C PHE A 92 -3.58 -3.64 6.63
N LEU A 93 -4.25 -4.78 6.74
CA LEU A 93 -5.32 -5.24 5.86
C LEU A 93 -6.67 -4.75 6.40
N PRO A 94 -7.44 -3.99 5.60
CA PRO A 94 -8.67 -3.40 6.08
C PRO A 94 -9.73 -4.48 6.30
N ASP A 95 -10.37 -4.43 7.46
CA ASP A 95 -11.62 -5.17 7.71
C ASP A 95 -12.83 -4.26 7.41
N GLU A 96 -14.03 -4.82 7.60
CA GLU A 96 -15.27 -4.06 7.41
C GLU A 96 -15.33 -2.83 8.33
N ALA A 97 -14.82 -2.93 9.56
CA ALA A 97 -14.86 -1.85 10.53
C ALA A 97 -14.00 -0.66 10.06
N LEU A 98 -12.82 -0.92 9.49
CA LEU A 98 -11.96 0.15 8.94
C LEU A 98 -12.62 0.82 7.73
N VAL A 99 -13.22 0.05 6.82
CA VAL A 99 -13.92 0.60 5.66
C VAL A 99 -15.11 1.47 6.09
N GLN A 100 -15.88 1.01 7.09
CA GLN A 100 -16.99 1.78 7.65
C GLN A 100 -16.50 3.04 8.38
N ALA A 101 -15.38 2.98 9.11
CA ALA A 101 -14.79 4.13 9.79
C ALA A 101 -14.36 5.21 8.80
N LEU A 102 -13.64 4.82 7.73
CA LEU A 102 -13.24 5.73 6.66
C LEU A 102 -14.45 6.34 5.96
N SER A 103 -15.42 5.53 5.55
CA SER A 103 -16.62 5.97 4.84
C SER A 103 -17.56 6.83 5.68
N GLY A 104 -17.47 6.70 7.01
CA GLY A 104 -18.25 7.44 7.99
C GLY A 104 -17.52 8.66 8.56
N ASN A 105 -16.30 8.97 8.08
CA ASN A 105 -15.45 9.99 8.67
C ASN A 105 -15.33 9.81 10.20
N LYS A 106 -14.92 8.62 10.64
CA LYS A 106 -14.56 8.31 12.04
C LYS A 106 -13.04 8.17 12.19
N SER A 107 -12.53 8.22 13.41
CA SER A 107 -11.09 8.00 13.67
C SER A 107 -10.68 6.60 13.22
N LEU A 108 -9.51 6.52 12.59
CA LEU A 108 -9.01 5.33 11.92
C LEU A 108 -7.98 4.58 12.77
N ILE A 109 -7.08 5.28 13.47
CA ILE A 109 -5.98 4.65 14.20
C ILE A 109 -6.45 3.53 15.15
N PRO A 110 -7.46 3.74 16.02
CA PRO A 110 -7.90 2.70 16.97
C PRO A 110 -8.53 1.48 16.29
N VAL A 111 -8.97 1.63 15.04
CA VAL A 111 -9.55 0.56 14.23
C VAL A 111 -8.44 -0.19 13.50
N ILE A 112 -7.49 0.54 12.90
CA ILE A 112 -6.34 -0.04 12.17
C ILE A 112 -5.51 -0.96 13.08
N GLU A 113 -5.25 -0.57 14.32
CA GLU A 113 -4.44 -1.36 15.26
C GLU A 113 -5.01 -2.76 15.58
N ARG A 114 -6.28 -3.00 15.24
CA ARG A 114 -6.96 -4.29 15.44
C ARG A 114 -6.98 -5.15 14.18
N CYS A 115 -6.61 -4.58 13.04
CA CYS A 115 -6.59 -5.27 11.77
C CYS A 115 -5.46 -6.29 11.70
N HIS A 116 -5.64 -7.30 10.85
CA HIS A 116 -4.54 -8.14 10.41
C HIS A 116 -3.52 -7.30 9.65
N TYR A 117 -2.26 -7.74 9.62
CA TYR A 117 -1.20 -7.03 8.90
C TYR A 117 -0.21 -8.01 8.28
N TYR A 118 0.52 -7.50 7.30
CA TYR A 118 1.67 -8.14 6.67
C TYR A 118 2.85 -7.17 6.66
N TRP A 119 4.02 -7.70 6.30
CA TRP A 119 5.23 -6.91 6.07
C TRP A 119 5.49 -6.78 4.58
N GLU A 120 5.45 -5.56 4.06
CA GLU A 120 5.87 -5.23 2.69
C GLU A 120 7.37 -4.93 2.70
N VAL A 121 8.15 -5.64 1.88
CA VAL A 121 9.59 -5.44 1.80
C VAL A 121 9.94 -4.83 0.45
N PRO A 122 10.37 -3.55 0.41
CA PRO A 122 10.84 -2.95 -0.83
C PRO A 122 12.14 -3.62 -1.29
N VAL A 123 12.35 -3.73 -2.59
CA VAL A 123 13.56 -4.26 -3.19
C VAL A 123 14.14 -3.22 -4.13
N SER A 124 15.42 -2.91 -3.93
CA SER A 124 16.17 -1.98 -4.76
C SER A 124 17.32 -2.67 -5.47
N THR A 125 17.81 -2.08 -6.54
CA THR A 125 19.14 -2.43 -7.08
C THR A 125 20.24 -1.97 -6.12
N LYS A 126 21.47 -2.46 -6.29
CA LYS A 126 22.66 -1.93 -5.59
C LYS A 126 22.86 -0.42 -5.75
N ALA A 127 22.38 0.16 -6.85
CA ALA A 127 22.43 1.61 -7.07
C ALA A 127 21.38 2.39 -6.24
N GLY A 128 20.57 1.71 -5.43
CA GLY A 128 19.53 2.32 -4.60
C GLY A 128 18.24 2.65 -5.33
N VAL A 129 18.05 2.13 -6.55
CA VAL A 129 16.82 2.33 -7.33
C VAL A 129 15.79 1.27 -6.95
N PRO A 130 14.60 1.63 -6.44
CA PRO A 130 13.54 0.67 -6.12
C PRO A 130 12.97 0.02 -7.39
N VAL A 131 12.84 -1.31 -7.39
CA VAL A 131 12.45 -2.07 -8.59
C VAL A 131 11.21 -2.95 -8.40
N ALA A 132 11.01 -3.44 -7.17
CA ALA A 132 9.92 -4.32 -6.82
C ALA A 132 9.71 -4.32 -5.31
N SER A 133 8.78 -5.14 -4.84
CA SER A 133 8.61 -5.48 -3.44
C SER A 133 8.05 -6.89 -3.30
N PHE A 134 8.04 -7.42 -2.08
CA PHE A 134 7.40 -8.69 -1.76
C PHE A 134 6.73 -8.62 -0.39
N ARG A 135 5.71 -9.46 -0.18
CA ARG A 135 4.94 -9.52 1.06
C ARG A 135 5.30 -10.73 1.89
N VAL A 136 5.44 -10.52 3.19
CA VAL A 136 5.56 -11.56 4.20
C VAL A 136 4.34 -11.49 5.10
N GLU A 137 3.51 -12.53 5.08
CA GLU A 137 2.26 -12.60 5.83
C GLU A 137 2.21 -13.88 6.66
N LYS A 138 1.44 -13.82 7.76
CA LYS A 138 1.20 -14.99 8.60
C LYS A 138 0.05 -15.81 8.03
N PHE A 139 0.37 -16.92 7.38
CA PHE A 139 -0.61 -17.85 6.82
C PHE A 139 -0.48 -19.21 7.52
N GLN A 140 -1.60 -19.77 7.99
CA GLN A 140 -1.67 -21.00 8.78
C GLN A 140 -0.75 -21.02 10.03
N GLY A 141 -0.58 -19.86 10.66
CA GLY A 141 0.23 -19.73 11.88
C GLY A 141 1.72 -19.47 11.65
N GLU A 142 2.20 -19.56 10.41
CA GLU A 142 3.60 -19.33 10.05
C GLU A 142 3.77 -18.09 9.18
N TRP A 143 4.84 -17.33 9.42
CA TRP A 143 5.25 -16.25 8.52
C TRP A 143 5.85 -16.83 7.24
N GLN A 144 5.40 -16.35 6.10
CA GLN A 144 5.85 -16.82 4.79
C GLN A 144 5.75 -15.72 3.74
N VAL A 145 6.60 -15.80 2.71
CA VAL A 145 6.50 -14.93 1.53
C VAL A 145 5.27 -15.34 0.74
N VAL A 146 4.29 -14.45 0.59
CA VAL A 146 2.99 -14.75 -0.04
C VAL A 146 2.78 -14.05 -1.39
N GLU A 147 3.49 -12.96 -1.65
CA GLU A 147 3.42 -12.21 -2.91
C GLU A 147 4.82 -11.68 -3.27
N ILE A 148 5.20 -11.76 -4.56
CA ILE A 148 6.46 -11.24 -5.06
C ILE A 148 6.20 -10.41 -6.33
N GLY A 149 6.78 -9.21 -6.39
CA GLY A 149 6.61 -8.25 -7.49
C GLY A 149 5.87 -6.99 -7.05
N GLY A 150 4.95 -7.12 -6.10
CA GLY A 150 4.24 -6.04 -5.42
C GLY A 150 3.35 -5.18 -6.34
N SER A 151 2.59 -4.26 -5.74
CA SER A 151 1.68 -3.34 -6.45
C SER A 151 2.24 -1.93 -6.66
N PHE A 152 3.19 -1.50 -5.84
CA PHE A 152 3.80 -0.16 -5.91
C PHE A 152 4.72 -0.02 -7.12
N ARG A 153 4.77 1.16 -7.77
CA ARG A 153 5.81 1.49 -8.77
C ARG A 153 7.00 2.13 -8.07
N GLU A 154 8.03 2.43 -8.85
CA GLU A 154 9.29 3.00 -8.36
C GLU A 154 9.08 4.26 -7.52
N LYS A 155 8.15 5.14 -7.92
CA LYS A 155 7.87 6.39 -7.19
C LYS A 155 7.30 6.12 -5.79
N GLU A 156 6.28 5.26 -5.67
CA GLU A 156 5.69 4.95 -4.38
C GLU A 156 6.66 4.15 -3.49
N LEU A 157 7.41 3.20 -4.07
CA LEU A 157 8.46 2.48 -3.35
C LEU A 157 9.55 3.42 -2.84
N LYS A 158 9.97 4.41 -3.65
CA LYS A 158 10.96 5.41 -3.25
C LYS A 158 10.46 6.29 -2.11
N PHE A 159 9.18 6.63 -2.10
CA PHE A 159 8.57 7.39 -1.02
C PHE A 159 8.48 6.57 0.28
N LEU A 160 8.07 5.31 0.17
CA LEU A 160 7.91 4.39 1.30
C LEU A 160 9.25 3.92 1.89
N ALA A 161 10.26 3.69 1.07
CA ALA A 161 11.58 3.22 1.49
C ALA A 161 12.42 4.31 2.19
N ASP A 162 11.97 5.56 2.18
CA ASP A 162 12.67 6.71 2.76
C ASP A 162 11.78 7.47 3.74
N PRO A 163 11.82 7.11 5.04
CA PRO A 163 11.08 7.82 6.09
C PRO A 163 11.36 9.34 6.13
N GLY A 164 12.52 9.79 5.63
CA GLY A 164 12.86 11.21 5.56
C GLY A 164 11.98 12.01 4.59
N GLN A 165 11.47 11.38 3.52
CA GLN A 165 10.50 12.01 2.62
C GLN A 165 9.15 12.23 3.30
N ILE A 166 8.69 11.25 4.08
CA ILE A 166 7.46 11.36 4.87
C ILE A 166 7.63 12.44 5.94
N GLU A 167 8.75 12.41 6.67
CA GLU A 167 9.08 13.43 7.68
C GLU A 167 9.07 14.84 7.08
N THR A 168 9.77 15.05 5.96
CA THR A 168 9.83 16.35 5.28
C THR A 168 8.44 16.83 4.86
N LEU A 169 7.60 15.94 4.33
CA LEU A 169 6.23 16.28 3.95
C LEU A 169 5.40 16.76 5.15
N LEU A 170 5.47 16.06 6.28
CA LEU A 170 4.74 16.41 7.50
C LEU A 170 5.24 17.72 8.10
N LEU A 171 6.56 17.93 8.14
CA LEU A 171 7.17 19.17 8.61
C LEU A 171 6.76 20.39 7.77
N ASN A 172 6.68 20.23 6.44
CA ASN A 172 6.21 21.27 5.53
C ASN A 172 4.74 21.66 5.78
N HIS A 173 3.96 20.78 6.41
CA HIS A 173 2.57 21.04 6.83
C HIS A 173 2.47 21.43 8.32
N GLY A 174 3.60 21.70 8.97
CA GLY A 174 3.65 22.12 10.38
C GLY A 174 3.49 20.98 11.39
N ILE A 175 3.42 19.73 10.94
CA ILE A 175 3.30 18.55 11.81
C ILE A 175 4.71 18.12 12.23
N ARG A 176 5.13 18.53 13.43
CA ARG A 176 6.44 18.20 14.01
C ARG A 176 6.40 16.98 14.93
N GLN A 177 5.25 16.78 15.57
CA GLN A 177 4.97 15.69 16.48
C GLN A 177 3.67 15.02 16.08
N ALA A 178 3.57 13.72 16.34
CA ALA A 178 2.41 12.93 16.05
C ALA A 178 2.19 11.90 17.16
N ASP A 179 0.92 11.60 17.40
CA ASP A 179 0.44 10.72 18.46
C ASP A 179 0.44 9.26 17.98
N ALA A 180 0.18 9.06 16.68
CA ALA A 180 0.14 7.74 16.07
C ALA A 180 0.39 7.79 14.56
N TYR A 181 0.90 6.68 14.04
CA TYR A 181 1.16 6.44 12.62
C TYR A 181 0.74 5.03 12.26
N ALA A 182 0.09 4.86 11.11
CA ALA A 182 -0.23 3.56 10.55
C ALA A 182 -0.21 3.59 9.02
N HIS A 183 0.01 2.42 8.40
CA HIS A 183 -0.08 2.23 6.95
C HIS A 183 -1.07 1.10 6.69
N PHE A 184 -2.15 1.37 5.97
CA PHE A 184 -3.09 0.33 5.55
C PHE A 184 -3.27 0.32 4.03
N THR A 185 -3.56 -0.85 3.47
CA THR A 185 -3.88 -0.98 2.05
C THR A 185 -5.39 -0.89 1.83
N LEU A 186 -5.85 -0.37 0.70
CA LEU A 186 -7.26 -0.42 0.32
C LEU A 186 -7.41 -0.89 -1.13
N PRO A 187 -7.32 -2.22 -1.36
CA PRO A 187 -7.29 -2.79 -2.71
C PRO A 187 -8.44 -2.36 -3.63
N PRO A 188 -9.71 -2.22 -3.16
CA PRO A 188 -10.81 -1.75 -4.01
C PRO A 188 -10.58 -0.36 -4.62
N LEU A 189 -9.76 0.48 -3.97
CA LEU A 189 -9.41 1.81 -4.50
C LEU A 189 -8.06 1.83 -5.21
N HIS A 190 -7.37 0.69 -5.32
CA HIS A 190 -5.98 0.60 -5.77
C HIS A 190 -5.07 1.62 -5.05
N THR A 191 -5.28 1.82 -3.76
CA THR A 191 -4.62 2.87 -3.00
C THR A 191 -4.25 2.36 -1.62
N ASP A 192 -3.02 2.62 -1.21
CA ASP A 192 -2.59 2.51 0.17
C ASP A 192 -2.66 3.87 0.86
N PHE A 193 -2.85 3.90 2.17
CA PHE A 193 -2.92 5.13 2.94
C PHE A 193 -1.94 5.08 4.11
N LEU A 194 -1.14 6.12 4.23
CA LEU A 194 -0.42 6.43 5.47
C LEU A 194 -1.32 7.34 6.30
N VAL A 195 -1.57 6.99 7.55
CA VAL A 195 -2.40 7.74 8.49
C VAL A 195 -1.51 8.32 9.59
N ILE A 196 -1.67 9.61 9.86
CA ILE A 196 -0.95 10.33 10.90
C ILE A 196 -1.97 10.99 11.82
N ALA A 197 -1.95 10.65 13.11
CA ALA A 197 -2.70 11.37 14.12
C ALA A 197 -1.79 12.43 14.78
N SER A 198 -2.24 13.68 14.82
CA SER A 198 -1.51 14.79 15.43
C SER A 198 -2.49 15.85 15.91
N ASP A 199 -2.33 16.32 17.14
CA ASP A 199 -3.19 17.32 17.79
C ASP A 199 -4.69 16.97 17.74
N GLY A 200 -5.01 15.68 17.93
CA GLY A 200 -6.38 15.17 17.88
C GLY A 200 -7.02 15.16 16.49
N LYS A 201 -6.24 15.39 15.43
CA LYS A 201 -6.67 15.31 14.03
C LYS A 201 -5.96 14.16 13.32
N GLU A 202 -6.62 13.58 12.33
CA GLU A 202 -6.03 12.55 11.48
C GLU A 202 -5.84 13.09 10.06
N TYR A 203 -4.67 12.81 9.52
CA TYR A 203 -4.27 13.13 8.15
C TYR A 203 -3.93 11.85 7.41
N LEU A 204 -4.17 11.85 6.10
CA LEU A 204 -3.94 10.70 5.24
C LEU A 204 -3.08 11.11 4.05
N ILE A 205 -2.11 10.26 3.71
CA ILE A 205 -1.29 10.34 2.50
C ILE A 205 -1.63 9.13 1.63
N PRO A 206 -2.36 9.30 0.50
CA PRO A 206 -2.67 8.22 -0.40
C PRO A 206 -1.43 7.87 -1.24
N LEU A 207 -1.23 6.58 -1.48
CA LEU A 207 -0.20 6.01 -2.35
C LEU A 207 -0.92 5.18 -3.40
N ILE A 208 -1.09 5.78 -4.57
CA ILE A 208 -1.98 5.23 -5.61
C ILE A 208 -1.21 4.26 -6.49
N HIS A 209 -1.73 3.05 -6.63
CA HIS A 209 -1.10 1.97 -7.38
C HIS A 209 -1.25 2.18 -8.89
N GLY A 210 -0.42 1.48 -9.67
CA GLY A 210 -0.49 1.49 -11.13
C GLY A 210 0.23 2.67 -11.80
N GLY A 211 0.81 3.59 -11.03
CA GLY A 211 1.59 4.71 -11.55
C GLY A 211 0.75 5.88 -12.05
N VAL A 212 -0.50 5.99 -11.60
CA VAL A 212 -1.33 7.16 -11.84
C VAL A 212 -1.09 8.21 -10.75
N PRO A 213 -0.91 9.50 -11.10
CA PRO A 213 -0.60 10.53 -10.11
C PRO A 213 -1.81 10.91 -9.25
N GLU A 214 -3.03 10.63 -9.72
CA GLU A 214 -4.28 11.03 -9.08
C GLU A 214 -5.36 9.97 -9.34
N ALA A 215 -6.16 9.67 -8.33
CA ALA A 215 -7.34 8.84 -8.41
C ALA A 215 -8.39 9.35 -7.43
N TRP A 216 -9.66 9.31 -7.83
CA TRP A 216 -10.78 9.77 -7.01
C TRP A 216 -10.70 11.26 -6.62
N GLY A 217 -9.80 12.06 -7.19
CA GLY A 217 -9.57 13.45 -6.77
C GLY A 217 -8.57 13.60 -5.62
N LEU A 218 -7.80 12.54 -5.34
CA LEU A 218 -6.67 12.54 -4.42
C LEU A 218 -5.38 12.29 -5.20
N LYS A 219 -4.33 13.05 -4.91
CA LYS A 219 -3.02 12.89 -5.53
C LYS A 219 -2.10 12.05 -4.66
N SER A 220 -1.39 11.13 -5.30
CA SER A 220 -0.44 10.23 -4.62
C SER A 220 0.70 11.03 -3.98
N GLY A 221 0.92 10.81 -2.69
CA GLY A 221 1.96 11.47 -1.89
C GLY A 221 1.58 12.84 -1.31
N GLU A 222 0.34 13.32 -1.48
CA GLU A 222 -0.12 14.57 -0.84
C GLU A 222 -0.78 14.32 0.52
N LEU A 223 -0.65 15.27 1.45
CA LEU A 223 -1.29 15.20 2.76
C LEU A 223 -2.71 15.76 2.71
N TYR A 224 -3.69 14.98 3.16
CA TYR A 224 -5.08 15.41 3.25
C TYR A 224 -5.63 15.26 4.67
N PRO A 225 -6.48 16.18 5.14
CA PRO A 225 -7.27 15.93 6.33
C PRO A 225 -8.24 14.78 6.07
N ARG A 226 -8.48 13.94 7.08
CA ARG A 226 -9.35 12.77 6.98
C ARG A 226 -10.75 13.09 6.50
N GLU A 227 -11.32 14.24 6.89
CA GLU A 227 -12.65 14.64 6.43
C GLU A 227 -12.71 14.75 4.90
N LYS A 228 -11.65 15.27 4.27
CA LYS A 228 -11.55 15.38 2.82
C LYS A 228 -11.46 14.01 2.17
N VAL A 229 -10.61 13.13 2.68
CA VAL A 229 -10.49 11.77 2.15
C VAL A 229 -11.82 11.02 2.28
N ALA A 230 -12.46 11.06 3.45
CA ALA A 230 -13.74 10.42 3.70
C ALA A 230 -14.86 10.97 2.80
N ALA A 231 -14.92 12.28 2.57
CA ALA A 231 -15.87 12.89 1.64
C ALA A 231 -15.64 12.43 0.19
N THR A 232 -14.38 12.24 -0.18
CA THR A 232 -13.99 11.83 -1.53
C THR A 232 -14.24 10.34 -1.81
N VAL A 233 -13.76 9.45 -0.93
CA VAL A 233 -13.81 8.00 -1.18
C VAL A 233 -14.98 7.29 -0.50
N GLY A 234 -15.56 7.89 0.55
CA GLY A 234 -16.67 7.29 1.30
C GLY A 234 -17.90 6.96 0.47
N PRO A 235 -18.36 7.81 -0.47
CA PRO A 235 -19.45 7.45 -1.38
C PRO A 235 -19.12 6.23 -2.25
N VAL A 236 -17.89 6.15 -2.77
CA VAL A 236 -17.41 5.05 -3.61
C VAL A 236 -17.40 3.73 -2.82
N LEU A 237 -16.87 3.76 -1.61
CA LEU A 237 -16.82 2.59 -0.73
C LEU A 237 -18.21 2.09 -0.34
N LYS A 238 -19.16 3.00 -0.06
CA LYS A 238 -20.55 2.63 0.21
C LYS A 238 -21.24 2.00 -1.00
N GLU A 239 -20.97 2.52 -2.20
CA GLU A 239 -21.49 1.93 -3.44
C GLU A 239 -20.93 0.52 -3.67
N MET A 240 -19.62 0.33 -3.46
CA MET A 240 -18.96 -0.98 -3.56
C MET A 240 -19.53 -1.98 -2.54
N GLN A 241 -19.75 -1.56 -1.29
CA GLN A 241 -20.37 -2.40 -0.25
C GLN A 241 -21.82 -2.79 -0.60
N ALA A 242 -22.57 -1.90 -1.25
CA ALA A 242 -23.93 -2.18 -1.72
C ALA A 242 -23.96 -3.11 -2.95
N GLN A 243 -22.83 -3.30 -3.65
CA GLN A 243 -22.72 -4.09 -4.88
C GLN A 243 -21.50 -5.03 -4.86
N PRO A 244 -21.44 -6.01 -3.92
CA PRO A 244 -20.24 -6.83 -3.69
C PRO A 244 -19.80 -7.71 -4.87
N GLY A 245 -20.58 -7.78 -5.96
CA GLY A 245 -20.27 -8.53 -7.18
C GLY A 245 -19.71 -7.72 -8.36
N LYS A 246 -19.53 -6.40 -8.22
CA LYS A 246 -18.89 -5.59 -9.28
C LYS A 246 -17.42 -5.34 -8.93
N GLU A 247 -16.51 -6.07 -9.58
CA GLU A 247 -15.09 -5.74 -9.61
C GLU A 247 -14.92 -4.33 -10.17
N THR A 248 -14.73 -3.33 -9.32
CA THR A 248 -14.61 -1.93 -9.76
C THR A 248 -13.19 -1.45 -9.53
N GLY A 249 -12.27 -2.07 -10.26
CA GLY A 249 -10.93 -1.55 -10.45
C GLY A 249 -10.97 -0.32 -11.39
N ALA A 250 -10.69 0.85 -10.81
CA ALA A 250 -10.51 2.16 -11.42
C ALA A 250 -11.76 3.02 -11.75
N PRO A 251 -11.68 4.36 -11.58
CA PRO A 251 -12.73 5.29 -11.98
C PRO A 251 -12.93 5.29 -13.51
N SER A 252 -14.19 5.38 -13.93
CA SER A 252 -14.69 5.27 -15.32
C SER A 252 -14.33 6.44 -16.26
N LYS A 253 -13.35 7.29 -15.91
CA LYS A 253 -12.87 8.35 -16.79
C LYS A 253 -11.34 8.39 -16.84
N ILE A 254 -10.77 7.42 -17.54
CA ILE A 254 -9.58 7.69 -18.33
C ILE A 254 -10.01 7.58 -19.79
N THR A 255 -10.12 8.73 -20.46
CA THR A 255 -10.25 8.76 -21.92
C THR A 255 -8.89 8.38 -22.50
N PHE A 256 -8.55 7.09 -22.46
CA PHE A 256 -7.61 6.55 -23.42
C PHE A 256 -8.37 6.53 -24.74
N THR A 257 -8.02 7.45 -25.63
CA THR A 257 -8.24 7.25 -27.05
C THR A 257 -7.39 6.04 -27.45
N SER A 258 -7.96 4.85 -27.27
CA SER A 258 -7.50 3.65 -27.97
C SER A 258 -7.74 3.92 -29.45
N GLN A 259 -6.73 4.46 -30.13
CA GLN A 259 -6.70 4.32 -31.57
C GLN A 259 -6.67 2.81 -31.83
N PRO A 260 -7.66 2.25 -32.53
CA PRO A 260 -7.62 0.84 -32.90
C PRO A 260 -6.37 0.61 -33.74
N ILE A 261 -5.52 -0.33 -33.35
CA ILE A 261 -4.27 -0.75 -34.04
C ILE A 261 -4.57 -1.47 -35.38
N TRP A 262 -5.82 -1.40 -35.85
CA TRP A 262 -6.28 -1.99 -37.10
C TRP A 262 -5.65 -1.42 -38.40
N PRO A 263 -5.08 -0.21 -38.50
CA PRO A 263 -4.41 0.17 -39.76
C PRO A 263 -3.04 -0.49 -39.95
N PHE A 264 -2.41 -1.02 -38.90
CA PHE A 264 -1.09 -1.68 -39.03
C PHE A 264 -1.19 -3.15 -39.48
N LEU A 265 -2.27 -3.85 -39.12
CA LEU A 265 -2.48 -5.24 -39.57
C LEU A 265 -3.01 -5.31 -41.02
N VAL A 266 -3.80 -4.32 -41.46
CA VAL A 266 -4.29 -4.26 -42.86
C VAL A 266 -3.18 -3.79 -43.81
N GLY A 267 -2.29 -2.88 -43.39
CA GLY A 267 -1.16 -2.41 -44.20
C GLY A 267 -0.10 -3.49 -44.47
N GLY A 268 0.20 -4.34 -43.46
CA GLY A 268 1.17 -5.44 -43.61
C GLY A 268 0.70 -6.53 -44.57
N ALA A 269 -0.59 -6.89 -44.54
CA ALA A 269 -1.15 -7.88 -45.46
C ALA A 269 -1.19 -7.38 -46.92
N PHE A 270 -1.45 -6.08 -47.13
CA PHE A 270 -1.46 -5.49 -48.48
C PHE A 270 -0.06 -5.43 -49.11
N LEU A 271 0.99 -5.14 -48.33
CA LEU A 271 2.37 -5.12 -48.82
C LEU A 271 2.91 -6.53 -49.14
N ALA A 272 2.51 -7.55 -48.37
CA ALA A 272 2.86 -8.93 -48.66
C ALA A 272 2.17 -9.45 -49.94
N ALA A 273 0.90 -9.09 -50.16
CA ALA A 273 0.16 -9.44 -51.38
C ALA A 273 0.71 -8.72 -52.62
N ALA A 274 1.06 -7.43 -52.50
CA ALA A 274 1.69 -6.68 -53.59
C ALA A 274 3.08 -7.22 -53.95
N GLY A 275 3.88 -7.62 -52.96
CA GLY A 275 5.18 -8.26 -53.18
C GLY A 275 5.08 -9.61 -53.90
N ALA A 276 4.11 -10.44 -53.53
CA ALA A 276 3.85 -11.72 -54.20
C ALA A 276 3.36 -11.53 -55.65
N PHE A 277 2.53 -10.52 -55.91
CA PHE A 277 2.03 -10.23 -57.25
C PHE A 277 3.14 -9.71 -58.19
N VAL A 278 4.02 -8.83 -57.71
CA VAL A 278 5.17 -8.33 -58.50
C VAL A 278 6.19 -9.44 -58.78
N PHE A 279 6.41 -10.36 -57.83
CA PHE A 279 7.29 -11.50 -58.02
C PHE A 279 6.75 -12.51 -59.05
N LEU A 280 5.44 -12.78 -59.03
CA LEU A 280 4.80 -13.66 -60.01
C LEU A 280 4.71 -13.03 -61.41
N ALA A 281 4.43 -11.73 -61.51
CA ALA A 281 4.40 -11.01 -62.78
C ALA A 281 5.77 -10.93 -63.46
N ARG A 282 6.87 -10.77 -62.69
CA ARG A 282 8.23 -10.79 -63.24
C ARG A 282 8.65 -12.18 -63.74
N ARG A 283 8.13 -13.26 -63.17
CA ARG A 283 8.43 -14.63 -63.60
C ARG A 283 7.72 -15.03 -64.90
N ALA A 284 6.61 -14.36 -65.24
CA ALA A 284 5.87 -14.59 -66.48
C ALA A 284 6.47 -13.88 -67.71
N HIS A 285 7.32 -12.87 -67.52
CA HIS A 285 8.03 -12.14 -68.59
C HIS A 285 9.46 -12.63 -68.84
N VAL A 286 9.91 -13.67 -68.15
CA VAL A 286 11.13 -14.42 -68.47
C VAL A 286 10.73 -15.75 -69.08
N LYS A 287 10.19 -15.68 -70.30
CA LYS A 287 10.11 -16.77 -71.28
C LYS A 287 10.35 -16.18 -72.66
#